data_AF-A0A7K0SID7-F1
#
_entry.id   AF-A0A7K0SID7-F1
#
_cell.length_a   1.000
_cell.length_b   1.000
_cell.length_c   1.000
_cell.angle_alpha   90.00
_cell.angle_beta   90.00
_cell.angle_gamma   90.00
#
_symmetry.space_group_name_H-M   'P 1'
#
loop_
_entity.id
_entity.type
_entity.pdbx_description
1 polymer ?
#
loop_
_entity_poly.entity_id
_entity_poly.type
_entity_poly.pdbx_seq_one_letter_code
_entity_poly.pdbx_strand_id
1 'polypeptide(L)' 'LQHKRPTFHGDTIYAETKVLEKRESSSKTDRGVVTVETFGYNQHGEEVCYFRRKVMVPKREAAKPRQRPYESKA' A
#
# COMPACT_ATOMS: atom_id res chain seq x y z
N LEU A 1 12.58 5.17 3.37
CA LEU A 1 12.44 4.95 1.92
C LEU A 1 13.84 4.76 1.38
N GLN A 2 14.05 3.74 0.56
CA GLN A 2 15.32 3.44 -0.10
C GLN A 2 15.05 3.21 -1.57
N HIS A 3 15.74 3.96 -2.43
CA HIS A 3 15.77 3.74 -3.88
C HIS A 3 16.97 2.83 -4.16
N LYS A 4 16.72 1.56 -4.46
CA LYS A 4 17.77 0.54 -4.62
C LYS A 4 18.38 0.58 -6.01
N ARG A 5 17.55 0.83 -7.02
CA ARG A 5 17.91 0.89 -8.45
C ARG A 5 17.04 1.94 -9.15
N PRO A 6 17.52 2.55 -10.25
CA PRO A 6 16.67 3.35 -11.10
C PRO A 6 15.59 2.50 -11.78
N THR A 7 14.53 3.16 -12.23
CA THR A 7 13.50 2.59 -13.10
C THR A 7 13.44 3.40 -14.38
N PHE A 8 13.08 2.77 -15.49
CA PHE A 8 12.99 3.41 -16.79
C PHE A 8 11.63 3.18 -17.45
N HIS A 9 11.33 3.95 -18.51
CA HIS A 9 10.14 3.71 -19.31
C HIS A 9 10.15 2.28 -19.88
N GLY A 10 9.03 1.58 -19.75
CA GLY A 10 8.88 0.19 -20.16
C GLY A 10 9.07 -0.83 -19.02
N ASP A 11 9.62 -0.43 -17.87
CA ASP A 11 9.68 -1.32 -16.71
C ASP A 11 8.28 -1.67 -16.20
N THR A 12 8.08 -2.93 -15.84
CA THR A 12 6.86 -3.41 -15.19
C THR A 12 7.14 -3.59 -13.71
N ILE A 13 6.44 -2.85 -12.85
CA ILE A 13 6.67 -2.87 -11.41
C ILE A 13 5.63 -3.70 -10.68
N TYR A 14 6.10 -4.66 -9.90
CA TYR A 14 5.32 -5.40 -8.93
C TYR A 14 5.65 -4.92 -7.52
N ALA A 15 4.71 -5.04 -6.60
CA ALA A 15 4.96 -4.71 -5.20
C ALA A 15 4.39 -5.79 -4.26
N GLU A 16 5.20 -6.18 -3.28
CA GLU A 16 4.77 -7.02 -2.17
C GLU A 16 4.71 -6.16 -0.91
N THR A 17 3.66 -6.32 -0.10
CA THR A 17 3.49 -5.56 1.14
C THR A 17 3.19 -6.50 2.31
N LYS A 18 3.98 -6.40 3.37
CA LYS A 18 3.78 -7.10 4.64
C LYS A 18 3.21 -6.16 5.68
N VAL A 19 2.13 -6.58 6.35
CA VAL A 19 1.62 -5.89 7.53
C VAL A 19 2.50 -6.23 8.72
N LEU A 20 3.07 -5.22 9.37
CA LEU A 20 3.95 -5.40 10.53
C LEU A 20 3.20 -5.21 11.85
N GLU A 21 2.30 -4.23 11.89
CA GLU A 21 1.61 -3.83 13.12
C GLU A 21 0.26 -3.22 12.76
N LYS A 22 -0.73 -3.39 13.66
CA LYS A 22 -1.97 -2.63 13.65
C LYS A 22 -2.21 -2.06 15.05
N ARG A 23 -2.69 -0.82 15.11
CA ARG A 23 -3.14 -0.20 16.36
C ARG A 23 -4.36 0.67 16.11
N GLU A 24 -5.19 0.83 17.13
CA GLU A 24 -6.30 1.76 17.05
C GLU A 24 -5.81 3.21 17.06
N SER A 25 -6.59 4.12 16.47
CA SER A 25 -6.34 5.55 16.63
C SER A 25 -6.75 5.97 18.04
N SER A 26 -5.88 6.71 18.73
CA SER A 26 -6.15 7.23 20.06
C SER A 26 -7.15 8.39 20.08
N SER A 27 -7.40 9.02 18.92
CA SER A 27 -8.25 10.21 18.81
C SER A 27 -9.49 10.02 17.93
N LYS A 28 -9.54 8.96 17.11
CA LYS A 28 -10.66 8.70 16.19
C LYS A 28 -11.11 7.25 16.28
N THR A 29 -12.30 7.01 16.81
CA THR A 29 -12.82 5.65 17.05
C THR A 29 -13.14 4.86 15.78
N ASP A 30 -13.32 5.57 14.66
CA ASP A 30 -13.73 5.03 13.36
C ASP A 30 -12.57 4.45 12.51
N ARG A 31 -11.32 4.51 12.99
CA ARG A 31 -10.14 4.11 12.19
C ARG A 31 -8.94 3.68 13.05
N GLY A 32 -7.98 3.02 12.40
CA GLY A 32 -6.71 2.61 12.99
C GLY A 32 -5.51 2.98 12.12
N VAL A 33 -4.31 2.78 12.68
CA VAL A 33 -3.04 2.88 11.96
C VAL A 33 -2.52 1.48 11.69
N VAL A 34 -2.18 1.20 10.43
CA VAL A 34 -1.49 -0.02 10.02
C VAL A 34 -0.08 0.35 9.56
N THR A 35 0.92 -0.24 10.20
CA THR A 35 2.33 -0.12 9.77
C THR A 35 2.60 -1.22 8.76
N VAL A 36 3.06 -0.85 7.57
CA VAL A 36 3.36 -1.78 6.49
C VAL A 36 4.79 -1.62 6.01
N GLU A 37 5.35 -2.71 5.53
CA GLU A 37 6.62 -2.79 4.81
C GLU A 37 6.34 -3.20 3.38
N THR A 38 6.92 -2.50 2.42
CA THR A 38 6.67 -2.72 1.00
C THR A 38 7.99 -2.83 0.24
N PHE A 39 8.07 -3.85 -0.61
CA PHE A 39 9.15 -4.10 -1.57
C PHE A 39 8.59 -3.91 -2.97
N GLY A 40 9.30 -3.17 -3.82
CA GLY A 40 8.99 -3.00 -5.24
C GLY A 40 10.03 -3.70 -6.10
N TYR A 41 9.58 -4.47 -7.09
CA TYR A 41 10.41 -5.26 -8.00
C TYR A 41 10.12 -4.88 -9.46
N ASN A 42 11.14 -4.91 -10.33
CA ASN A 42 10.95 -4.82 -11.78
C ASN A 42 10.65 -6.19 -12.42
N GLN A 43 10.48 -6.23 -13.74
CA GLN A 43 10.22 -7.45 -14.52
C GLN A 43 11.34 -8.50 -14.46
N HIS A 44 12.54 -8.12 -14.02
CA HIS A 44 13.68 -9.02 -13.85
C HIS A 44 13.78 -9.57 -12.41
N GLY A 45 12.82 -9.24 -11.54
CA GLY A 45 12.84 -9.64 -10.14
C GLY A 45 13.79 -8.82 -9.27
N GLU A 46 14.34 -7.71 -9.78
CA GLU A 46 15.26 -6.87 -9.03
C GLU A 46 14.49 -5.89 -8.14
N GLU A 47 14.87 -5.81 -6.87
CA GLU A 47 14.31 -4.81 -5.96
C GLU A 47 14.73 -3.38 -6.41
N VAL A 48 13.75 -2.55 -6.75
CA VAL A 48 13.96 -1.15 -7.16
C VAL A 48 13.67 -0.17 -6.03
N CYS A 49 12.77 -0.52 -5.12
CA CYS A 49 12.31 0.37 -4.06
C CYS A 49 11.94 -0.41 -2.79
N TYR A 50 12.25 0.17 -1.64
CA TYR A 50 11.84 -0.35 -0.33
C TYR A 50 11.40 0.77 0.60
N PHE A 51 10.30 0.57 1.33
CA PHE A 51 9.90 1.48 2.39
C PHE A 51 9.02 0.84 3.45
N ARG A 52 9.00 1.51 4.62
CA ARG A 52 7.97 1.32 5.64
C ARG A 52 7.12 2.57 5.73
N ARG A 53 5.81 2.41 5.84
CA ARG A 53 4.87 3.53 6.01
C ARG A 53 3.74 3.17 6.95
N LYS A 54 3.10 4.19 7.51
CA LYS A 54 1.88 4.08 8.29
C LYS A 54 0.71 4.53 7.42
N VAL A 55 -0.34 3.72 7.36
CA VAL A 55 -1.59 4.05 6.66
C VAL A 55 -2.74 4.11 7.65
N MET A 56 -3.60 5.12 7.50
CA MET A 56 -4.84 5.25 8.26
C MET A 56 -5.92 4.45 7.53
N VAL A 57 -6.50 3.47 8.21
CA VAL A 57 -7.49 2.55 7.62
C VAL A 57 -8.80 2.64 8.44
N PRO A 58 -9.96 2.90 7.81
CA PRO A 58 -11.25 2.83 8.49
C PRO A 58 -11.49 1.44 9.11
N LYS A 59 -12.13 1.41 10.28
CA LYS A 59 -12.71 0.16 10.80
C LYS A 59 -13.88 -0.29 9.91
N ARG A 60 -14.30 -1.54 10.05
CA ARG A 60 -15.32 -2.16 9.19
C ARG A 60 -16.61 -1.34 9.17
N GLU A 61 -17.04 -0.84 10.32
CA GLU A 61 -18.28 -0.09 10.52
C GLU A 61 -18.26 1.26 9.79
N ALA A 62 -17.08 1.83 9.57
CA ALA A 62 -16.88 3.11 8.90
C ALA A 62 -16.38 2.96 7.45
N ALA A 63 -16.19 1.74 6.96
CA ALA A 63 -15.65 1.48 5.63
C ALA A 63 -16.69 1.78 4.54
N LYS A 64 -16.31 2.58 3.54
CA LYS A 64 -17.14 2.77 2.34
C LYS A 64 -17.01 1.56 1.42
N PRO A 65 -18.07 1.17 0.70
CA PRO A 65 -17.99 0.13 -0.33
C PRO A 65 -16.89 0.45 -1.34
N ARG A 66 -16.14 -0.58 -1.76
CA ARG A 66 -15.10 -0.42 -2.76
C ARG A 66 -15.74 -0.03 -4.10
N GLN A 67 -15.44 1.17 -4.57
CA GLN A 67 -15.80 1.62 -5.91
C GLN A 67 -14.63 1.30 -6.85
N ARG A 68 -14.91 0.56 -7.92
CA ARG A 68 -13.92 0.31 -8.98
C ARG A 68 -14.06 1.40 -10.04
N PRO A 69 -13.01 2.21 -10.28
CA PRO A 69 -13.11 3.41 -11.12
C PRO A 69 -13.41 3.11 -12.61
N TYR A 70 -13.17 1.88 -13.08
CA TYR A 70 -13.38 1.48 -14.47
C TYR A 70 -14.58 0.55 -14.69
N GLU A 71 -15.38 0.30 -13.66
CA GLU A 71 -16.67 -0.36 -13.83
C GLU A 71 -17.75 0.70 -14.05
N SER A 72 -17.69 1.40 -15.18
CA SER A 72 -18.86 2.12 -15.68
C SER A 72 -19.86 1.10 -16.20
N LYS A 73 -21.13 1.26 -15.81
CA LYS A 73 -22.25 0.47 -16.33
C LYS A 73 -22.22 0.51 -17.87
N ALA A 74 -22.22 -0.68 -18.49
CA ALA A 74 -22.64 -0.82 -19.87
C ALA A 74 -24.09 -0.32 -20.05
#